data_AF-A0A371YIG5-F1
#
_entry.id   AF-A0A371YIG5-F1
#
_cell.length_a   1.000
_cell.length_b   1.000
_cell.length_c   1.000
_cell.angle_alpha   90.00
_cell.angle_beta   90.00
_cell.angle_gamma   90.00
#
_symmetry.space_group_name_H-M   'P 1'
#
loop_
_entity.id
_entity.type
_entity.pdbx_description
1 polymer ?
#
loop_
_entity_poly.entity_id
_entity_poly.type
_entity_poly.pdbx_seq_one_letter_code
_entity_poly.pdbx_strand_id
1 'polypeptide(L)'
;MDKKEIQQAILDALNQHNSYLQRLSSSAINELLKKFDGYSLEMLTKLRALLDDLTEAEKTILMSGKYSTASLKELQSVMASWQQAIAMNLPQLLDVSMVALATYEAAYIYKLANKDAPAISGESLLKKAKKAPYAGGQLIDHIFP
;
A
#
# COMPACT_ATOMS: atom_id res chain seq x y z
N MET A 1 0.65 -42.39 11.56
CA MET A 1 -0.16 -41.52 10.70
C MET A 1 -0.32 -42.24 9.38
N ASP A 2 -1.56 -42.54 8.99
CA ASP A 2 -1.87 -43.14 7.70
C ASP A 2 -1.56 -42.15 6.56
N LYS A 3 -1.24 -42.64 5.36
CA LYS A 3 -0.96 -41.79 4.18
C LYS A 3 -2.11 -40.82 3.90
N LYS A 4 -3.36 -41.26 4.13
CA LYS A 4 -4.56 -40.44 3.96
C LYS A 4 -4.63 -39.30 4.98
N GLU A 5 -4.25 -39.58 6.23
CA GLU A 5 -4.17 -38.55 7.28
C GLU A 5 -3.09 -37.52 6.96
N ILE A 6 -1.95 -37.94 6.41
CA ILE A 6 -0.85 -37.04 6.01
C ILE A 6 -1.30 -36.13 4.86
N GLN A 7 -1.96 -36.69 3.85
CA GLN A 7 -2.50 -35.91 2.74
C GLN A 7 -3.54 -34.88 3.22
N GLN A 8 -4.44 -35.28 4.13
CA GLN A 8 -5.44 -34.38 4.70
C GLN A 8 -4.78 -33.24 5.49
N ALA A 9 -3.80 -33.55 6.35
CA ALA A 9 -3.09 -32.54 7.12
C ALA A 9 -2.35 -31.51 6.24
N ILE A 10 -1.77 -31.95 5.12
CA ILE A 10 -1.14 -31.06 4.14
C ILE A 10 -2.19 -30.15 3.48
N LEU A 11 -3.31 -30.71 3.04
CA LEU A 11 -4.39 -29.93 2.42
C LEU A 11 -4.96 -28.88 3.39
N ASP A 12 -5.18 -29.26 4.64
CA ASP A 12 -5.68 -28.35 5.67
C ASP A 12 -4.68 -27.21 5.94
N ALA A 13 -3.38 -27.52 6.02
CA ALA A 13 -2.33 -26.52 6.22
C ALA A 13 -2.24 -25.52 5.05
N LEU A 14 -2.38 -26.00 3.80
CA LEU A 14 -2.39 -25.14 2.60
C LEU A 14 -3.66 -24.29 2.51
N ASN A 15 -4.83 -24.86 2.84
CA ASN A 15 -6.10 -24.14 2.85
C ASN A 15 -6.10 -23.02 3.91
N GLN A 16 -5.58 -23.31 5.10
CA GLN A 16 -5.45 -22.32 6.16
C GLN A 16 -4.51 -21.18 5.76
N HIS A 17 -3.36 -21.51 5.16
CA HIS A 17 -2.37 -20.55 4.67
C HIS A 17 -2.94 -19.64 3.59
N ASN A 18 -3.55 -20.21 2.55
CA ASN A 18 -4.20 -19.44 1.49
C ASN A 18 -5.30 -18.52 2.02
N SER A 19 -6.15 -19.03 2.93
CA SER A 19 -7.21 -18.22 3.54
C SER A 19 -6.64 -17.05 4.35
N TYR A 20 -5.54 -17.27 5.08
CA TYR A 20 -4.85 -16.21 5.80
C TYR A 20 -4.28 -15.17 4.84
N LEU A 21 -3.60 -15.59 3.77
CA LEU A 21 -3.01 -14.68 2.79
C LEU A 21 -4.05 -13.81 2.09
N GLN A 22 -5.19 -14.41 1.71
CA GLN A 22 -6.29 -13.65 1.11
C GLN A 22 -6.84 -12.60 2.07
N ARG A 23 -7.03 -12.95 3.35
CA ARG A 23 -7.50 -12.00 4.36
C ARG A 23 -6.49 -10.88 4.62
N LEU A 24 -5.20 -11.21 4.76
CA LEU A 24 -4.15 -10.22 4.99
C LEU A 24 -4.04 -9.26 3.81
N SER A 25 -4.03 -9.78 2.59
CA SER A 25 -4.03 -8.98 1.35
C SER A 25 -5.26 -8.07 1.28
N SER A 26 -6.46 -8.62 1.49
CA SER A 26 -7.70 -7.84 1.45
C SER A 26 -7.72 -6.74 2.50
N SER A 27 -7.26 -7.02 3.72
CA SER A 27 -7.16 -6.02 4.80
C SER A 27 -6.19 -4.91 4.43
N ALA A 28 -4.99 -5.25 3.95
CA ALA A 28 -3.97 -4.28 3.58
C ALA A 28 -4.46 -3.35 2.44
N ILE A 29 -5.11 -3.91 1.42
CA ILE A 29 -5.68 -3.14 0.31
C ILE A 29 -6.82 -2.24 0.79
N ASN A 30 -7.73 -2.75 1.62
CA ASN A 30 -8.83 -1.95 2.16
C ASN A 30 -8.33 -0.77 3.01
N GLU A 31 -7.27 -0.98 3.78
CA GLU A 31 -6.64 0.10 4.56
C GLU A 31 -5.98 1.16 3.67
N LEU A 32 -5.28 0.74 2.61
CA LEU A 32 -4.71 1.64 1.61
C LEU A 32 -5.78 2.47 0.92
N LEU A 33 -6.86 1.83 0.45
CA LEU A 33 -7.99 2.50 -0.20
C LEU A 33 -8.63 3.51 0.75
N LYS A 34 -8.91 3.11 1.99
CA LYS A 34 -9.48 4.02 2.99
C LYS A 34 -8.62 5.26 3.23
N LYS A 35 -7.28 5.12 3.26
CA LYS A 35 -6.38 6.27 3.41
C LYS A 35 -6.32 7.14 2.16
N PHE A 36 -6.24 6.53 0.98
CA PHE A 36 -6.29 7.24 -0.29
C PHE A 36 -7.59 8.05 -0.44
N ASP A 37 -8.73 7.43 -0.15
CA ASP A 37 -10.05 8.07 -0.21
C ASP A 37 -10.13 9.22 0.78
N GLY A 38 -9.60 9.05 1.99
CA GLY A 38 -9.54 10.11 3.00
C GLY A 38 -8.77 11.34 2.50
N TYR A 39 -7.54 11.15 2.00
CA TYR A 39 -6.74 12.25 1.45
C TYR A 39 -7.41 12.91 0.24
N SER A 40 -8.02 12.10 -0.63
CA SER A 40 -8.66 12.60 -1.85
C SER A 40 -9.94 13.36 -1.54
N LEU A 41 -10.74 12.92 -0.58
CA LEU A 41 -11.96 13.62 -0.17
C LEU A 41 -11.64 14.97 0.48
N GLU A 42 -10.60 15.02 1.33
CA GLU A 42 -10.13 16.27 1.94
C GLU A 42 -9.69 17.28 0.88
N MET A 43 -8.87 16.81 -0.08
CA MET A 43 -8.41 17.61 -1.21
C MET A 43 -9.57 18.12 -2.06
N LEU A 44 -10.51 17.24 -2.45
CA LEU A 44 -11.67 17.60 -3.29
C LEU A 44 -12.56 18.64 -2.59
N THR A 45 -12.75 18.51 -1.27
CA THR A 45 -13.51 19.47 -0.48
C THR A 45 -12.88 20.86 -0.53
N LYS A 46 -11.55 20.94 -0.35
CA LYS A 46 -10.79 22.19 -0.42
C LYS A 46 -10.79 22.78 -1.83
N LEU A 47 -10.55 21.96 -2.86
CA LEU A 47 -10.57 22.41 -4.25
C LEU A 47 -11.93 22.97 -4.64
N ARG A 48 -13.03 22.28 -4.28
CA ARG A 48 -14.37 22.77 -4.58
C ARG A 48 -14.61 24.16 -3.99
N ALA A 49 -14.30 24.36 -2.70
CA ALA A 49 -14.48 25.66 -2.05
C ALA A 49 -13.67 26.76 -2.77
N LEU A 50 -12.40 26.50 -3.08
CA LEU A 50 -11.56 27.46 -3.80
C LEU A 50 -12.06 27.75 -5.22
N LEU A 51 -12.64 26.77 -5.90
CA LEU A 51 -13.22 26.94 -7.24
C LEU A 51 -14.51 27.75 -7.22
N ASP A 52 -15.36 27.55 -6.20
CA ASP A 52 -16.61 28.28 -6.03
C ASP A 52 -16.36 29.78 -5.78
N ASP A 53 -15.24 30.12 -5.13
CA ASP A 53 -14.85 31.50 -4.80
C ASP A 53 -14.13 32.23 -5.95
N LEU A 54 -13.84 31.57 -7.08
CA LEU A 54 -13.12 32.21 -8.18
C LEU A 54 -13.97 33.26 -8.92
N THR A 55 -13.32 34.38 -9.23
CA THR A 55 -13.88 35.39 -10.15
C THR A 55 -13.86 34.90 -11.61
N GLU A 56 -14.68 35.49 -12.49
CA GLU A 56 -14.68 35.16 -13.93
C GLU A 56 -13.31 35.41 -14.60
N ALA A 57 -12.58 36.44 -14.15
CA ALA A 57 -11.23 36.70 -14.61
C ALA A 57 -10.27 35.58 -14.20
N GLU A 58 -10.35 35.11 -12.96
CA GLU A 58 -9.53 33.99 -12.48
C GLU A 58 -9.89 32.67 -13.14
N LYS A 59 -11.17 32.40 -13.39
CA LYS A 59 -11.60 31.24 -14.19
C LYS A 59 -10.98 31.26 -15.58
N THR A 60 -10.93 32.42 -16.23
CA THR A 60 -10.29 32.59 -17.55
C THR A 60 -8.79 32.31 -17.49
N ILE A 61 -8.11 32.79 -16.45
CA ILE A 61 -6.68 32.52 -16.23
C ILE A 61 -6.44 31.02 -15.98
N LEU A 62 -7.27 30.39 -15.14
CA LEU A 62 -7.18 28.97 -14.83
C LEU A 62 -7.39 28.10 -16.08
N MET A 63 -8.37 28.42 -16.93
CA MET A 63 -8.61 27.73 -18.20
C MET A 63 -7.42 27.83 -19.16
N SER A 64 -6.58 28.87 -19.04
CA SER A 64 -5.32 28.98 -19.78
C SER A 64 -4.16 28.16 -19.18
N GLY A 65 -4.42 27.39 -18.12
CA GLY A 65 -3.43 26.57 -17.42
C GLY A 65 -2.47 27.37 -16.53
N LYS A 66 -2.80 28.63 -16.21
CA LYS A 66 -1.94 29.52 -15.42
C LYS A 66 -2.44 29.63 -13.99
N TYR A 67 -1.50 29.72 -13.05
CA TYR A 67 -1.76 29.89 -11.62
C TYR A 67 -1.14 31.20 -11.11
N SER A 68 -1.53 32.32 -11.70
CA SER A 68 -0.86 33.61 -11.47
C SER A 68 -1.40 34.41 -10.28
N THR A 69 -2.65 34.20 -9.89
CA THR A 69 -3.27 34.89 -8.73
C THR A 69 -3.03 34.11 -7.43
N ALA A 70 -3.28 34.74 -6.29
CA ALA A 70 -3.15 34.08 -4.98
C ALA A 70 -4.07 32.85 -4.87
N SER A 71 -5.35 33.00 -5.21
CA SER A 71 -6.36 31.93 -5.19
C SER A 71 -5.97 30.75 -6.08
N LEU A 72 -5.42 31.02 -7.28
CA LEU A 72 -4.98 29.96 -8.18
C LEU A 72 -3.72 29.26 -7.67
N LYS A 73 -2.76 29.98 -7.08
CA LYS A 73 -1.60 29.35 -6.43
C LYS A 73 -2.02 28.46 -5.27
N GLU A 74 -3.06 28.85 -4.55
CA GLU A 74 -3.62 28.03 -3.48
C GLU A 74 -4.22 26.72 -4.01
N LEU A 75 -4.99 26.75 -5.12
CA LEU A 75 -5.45 25.54 -5.82
C LEU A 75 -4.29 24.61 -6.17
N GLN A 76 -3.20 25.16 -6.73
CA GLN A 76 -2.00 24.39 -7.06
C GLN A 76 -1.37 23.77 -5.81
N SER A 77 -1.30 24.52 -4.71
CA SER A 77 -0.73 24.05 -3.45
C SER A 77 -1.57 22.91 -2.84
N VAL A 78 -2.89 22.97 -2.94
CA VAL A 78 -3.78 21.89 -2.47
C VAL A 78 -3.52 20.60 -3.24
N MET A 79 -3.39 20.67 -4.57
CA MET A 79 -3.06 19.51 -5.41
C MET A 79 -1.67 18.95 -5.08
N ALA A 80 -0.67 19.81 -4.93
CA ALA A 80 0.70 19.39 -4.58
C ALA A 80 0.75 18.70 -3.20
N SER A 81 0.03 19.25 -2.21
CA SER A 81 -0.05 18.68 -0.87
C SER A 81 -0.70 17.30 -0.87
N TRP A 82 -1.77 17.12 -1.65
CA TRP A 82 -2.42 15.82 -1.83
C TRP A 82 -1.50 14.79 -2.48
N GLN A 83 -0.79 15.17 -3.54
CA GLN A 83 0.18 14.29 -4.20
C GLN A 83 1.28 13.87 -3.22
N GLN A 84 1.82 14.80 -2.45
CA GLN A 84 2.84 14.52 -1.44
C GLN A 84 2.31 13.61 -0.33
N ALA A 85 1.09 13.84 0.15
CA ALA A 85 0.46 13.01 1.18
C ALA A 85 0.30 11.56 0.71
N ILE A 86 -0.13 11.35 -0.54
CA ILE A 86 -0.21 10.00 -1.13
C ILE A 86 1.17 9.37 -1.25
N ALA A 87 2.12 10.09 -1.86
CA ALA A 87 3.46 9.58 -2.15
C ALA A 87 4.27 9.25 -0.89
N MET A 88 4.00 9.90 0.24
CA MET A 88 4.67 9.60 1.50
C MET A 88 3.93 8.56 2.34
N ASN A 89 2.61 8.70 2.49
CA ASN A 89 1.88 7.94 3.51
C ASN A 89 1.40 6.57 3.02
N LEU A 90 1.04 6.42 1.73
CA LEU A 90 0.59 5.12 1.23
C LEU A 90 1.73 4.09 1.20
N PRO A 91 2.96 4.42 0.73
CA PRO A 91 4.07 3.47 0.77
C PRO A 91 4.42 3.03 2.20
N GLN A 92 4.35 3.95 3.18
CA GLN A 92 4.58 3.62 4.59
C GLN A 92 3.54 2.63 5.12
N LEU A 93 2.27 2.79 4.77
CA LEU A 93 1.22 1.85 5.15
C LEU A 93 1.39 0.48 4.50
N LEU A 94 1.81 0.47 3.23
CA LEU A 94 2.13 -0.76 2.51
C LEU A 94 3.32 -1.47 3.15
N ASP A 95 4.37 -0.74 3.54
CA ASP A 95 5.54 -1.31 4.22
C ASP A 95 5.16 -2.02 5.53
N VAL A 96 4.28 -1.44 6.35
CA VAL A 96 3.77 -2.10 7.57
C VAL A 96 3.11 -3.45 7.24
N SER A 97 2.26 -3.48 6.21
CA SER A 97 1.59 -4.71 5.76
C SER A 97 2.57 -5.74 5.21
N MET A 98 3.58 -5.31 4.45
CA MET A 98 4.62 -6.17 3.91
C MET A 98 5.53 -6.76 5.00
N VAL A 99 5.84 -5.99 6.05
CA VAL A 99 6.58 -6.48 7.22
C VAL A 99 5.78 -7.54 7.98
N ALA A 100 4.47 -7.30 8.18
CA ALA A 100 3.58 -8.28 8.80
C ALA A 100 3.51 -9.58 7.98
N LEU A 101 3.39 -9.47 6.66
CA LEU A 101 3.44 -10.61 5.74
C LEU A 101 4.75 -11.37 5.85
N ALA A 102 5.90 -10.68 5.77
CA ALA A 102 7.21 -11.32 5.85
C ALA A 102 7.42 -12.07 7.19
N THR A 103 6.94 -11.48 8.29
CA THR A 103 6.99 -12.10 9.62
C THR A 103 6.12 -13.37 9.67
N TYR A 104 4.89 -13.29 9.16
CA TYR A 104 3.98 -14.43 9.10
C TYR A 104 4.54 -15.56 8.23
N GLU A 105 5.02 -15.26 7.02
CA GLU A 105 5.55 -16.25 6.09
C GLU A 105 6.76 -16.99 6.66
N ALA A 106 7.68 -16.26 7.30
CA ALA A 106 8.81 -16.89 7.97
C ALA A 106 8.32 -17.82 9.09
N ALA A 107 7.45 -17.35 9.98
CA ALA A 107 6.93 -18.18 11.06
C ALA A 107 6.18 -19.42 10.53
N TYR A 108 5.40 -19.28 9.46
CA TYR A 108 4.67 -20.36 8.82
C TYR A 108 5.61 -21.43 8.24
N ILE A 109 6.64 -21.04 7.50
CA ILE A 109 7.63 -21.97 6.91
C ILE A 109 8.36 -22.75 8.00
N TYR A 110 8.81 -22.09 9.07
CA TYR A 110 9.50 -22.75 10.17
C TYR A 110 8.58 -23.70 10.94
N LYS A 111 7.33 -23.29 11.18
CA LYS A 111 6.30 -24.16 11.78
C LYS A 111 6.04 -25.40 10.93
N LEU A 112 5.92 -25.25 9.60
CA LEU A 112 5.72 -26.37 8.68
C LEU A 112 6.92 -27.33 8.68
N ALA A 113 8.14 -26.80 8.80
CA ALA A 113 9.37 -27.58 8.89
C ALA A 113 9.60 -28.20 10.28
N ASN A 114 8.69 -27.97 11.25
CA ASN A 114 8.86 -28.35 12.66
C ASN A 114 10.19 -27.86 13.24
N LYS A 115 10.54 -26.59 12.96
CA LYS A 115 11.75 -25.92 13.42
C LYS A 115 11.39 -24.63 14.14
N ASP A 116 12.25 -24.22 15.06
CA ASP A 116 12.13 -22.90 15.67
C ASP A 116 12.48 -21.81 14.67
N ALA A 117 11.65 -20.77 14.61
CA ALA A 117 11.92 -19.61 13.79
C ALA A 117 13.14 -18.85 14.35
N PRO A 118 14.10 -18.46 13.51
CA PRO A 118 15.23 -17.65 13.96
C PRO A 118 14.73 -16.26 14.35
N ALA A 119 15.44 -15.60 15.27
CA ALA A 119 15.16 -14.23 15.69
C ALA A 119 15.56 -13.22 14.58
N ILE A 120 14.84 -13.24 13.45
CA ILE A 120 15.00 -12.31 12.34
C ILE A 120 13.71 -11.47 12.25
N SER A 121 13.86 -10.15 12.20
CA SER A 121 12.71 -9.24 12.11
C SER A 121 12.09 -9.25 10.71
N GLY A 122 10.78 -8.99 10.63
CA GLY A 122 10.06 -8.86 9.35
C GLY A 122 10.64 -7.79 8.43
N GLU A 123 11.14 -6.69 8.99
CA GLU A 123 11.81 -5.61 8.25
C GLU A 123 13.10 -6.11 7.60
N SER A 124 13.87 -6.93 8.32
CA SER A 124 15.10 -7.52 7.80
C SER A 124 14.81 -8.50 6.66
N LEU A 125 13.74 -9.28 6.78
CA LEU A 125 13.25 -10.17 5.74
C LEU A 125 12.76 -9.40 4.51
N LEU A 126 11.93 -8.37 4.72
CA LEU A 126 11.42 -7.52 3.66
C LEU A 126 12.56 -6.82 2.90
N LYS A 127 13.55 -6.27 3.61
CA LYS A 127 14.73 -5.63 2.99
C LYS A 127 15.52 -6.60 2.12
N LYS A 128 15.61 -7.88 2.51
CA LYS A 128 16.23 -8.93 1.69
C LYS A 128 15.35 -9.25 0.48
N ALA A 129 14.04 -9.39 0.68
CA ALA A 129 13.09 -9.68 -0.39
C ALA A 129 13.08 -8.59 -1.46
N LYS A 130 13.07 -7.30 -1.09
CA LYS A 130 13.13 -6.17 -2.04
C LYS A 130 14.37 -6.16 -2.93
N LYS A 131 15.48 -6.72 -2.46
CA LYS A 131 16.75 -6.85 -3.21
C LYS A 131 16.82 -8.10 -4.07
N ALA A 132 15.93 -9.06 -3.85
CA ALA A 132 15.86 -10.25 -4.67
C ALA A 132 15.01 -9.95 -5.91
N PRO A 133 15.47 -10.29 -7.13
CA PRO A 133 14.65 -10.18 -8.30
C PRO A 133 13.44 -11.12 -8.18
N TYR A 134 12.26 -10.55 -8.39
CA TYR A 134 11.03 -11.28 -8.62
C TYR A 134 11.06 -11.93 -10.02
N ALA A 135 10.03 -12.73 -10.34
CA ALA A 135 9.93 -13.44 -11.60
C ALA A 135 10.20 -12.51 -12.80
N GLY A 136 11.15 -12.89 -13.67
CA GLY A 136 11.56 -12.08 -14.82
C GLY A 136 12.63 -11.01 -14.55
N GLY A 137 13.24 -10.99 -13.36
CA GLY A 137 14.38 -10.12 -13.05
C GLY A 137 14.02 -8.73 -12.48
N GLN A 138 12.73 -8.42 -12.36
CA GLN A 138 12.27 -7.15 -11.79
C GLN A 138 12.32 -7.18 -10.27
N LEU A 139 12.81 -6.12 -9.63
CA LEU A 139 12.75 -5.97 -8.17
C LEU A 139 11.31 -5.61 -7.73
N ILE A 140 10.96 -5.97 -6.49
CA ILE A 140 9.66 -5.65 -5.90
C ILE A 140 9.40 -4.13 -5.93
N ASP A 141 10.44 -3.32 -5.72
CA ASP A 141 10.38 -1.86 -5.74
C ASP A 141 10.00 -1.27 -7.11
N HIS A 142 10.09 -2.05 -8.20
CA HIS A 142 9.61 -1.63 -9.52
C HIS A 142 8.14 -1.95 -9.76
N ILE A 143 7.58 -2.92 -9.04
CA ILE A 143 6.18 -3.35 -9.15
C ILE A 143 5.31 -2.53 -8.19
N PHE A 144 5.85 -2.20 -7.01
CA PHE A 144 5.21 -1.39 -5.97
C PHE A 144 6.11 -0.19 -5.61
N PRO A 145 6.23 0.82 -6.50
CA PRO A 145 7.07 2.00 -6.30
C PRO A 145 6.57 2.95 -5.20
#